data_AF-A0A355H0R2-F1
#
_entry.id   AF-A0A355H0R2-F1
#
_cell.length_a   1.000
_cell.length_b   1.000
_cell.length_c   1.000
_cell.angle_alpha   90.00
_cell.angle_beta   90.00
_cell.angle_gamma   90.00
#
_symmetry.space_group_name_H-M   'P 1'
#
loop_
_entity.id
_entity.type
_entity.pdbx_description
1 polymer ?
#
loop_
_entity_poly.entity_id
_entity_poly.type
_entity_poly.pdbx_seq_one_letter_code
_entity_poly.pdbx_strand_id
1 'polypeptide(L)'
;MKNTGLYERLMMDKNVVQPGTVRMTWLGTSGIFVTDGKTGILIDPYVSRFGLFKILLGSPLAPDRPLIQKWTEKLGKDNINAVMVSHSHFDHVADAPYFASEADAPLIGTESTINVGRGAGLTESKLIAV
;
A
#
# COMPACT_ATOMS: atom_id res chain seq x y z
N MET A 1 -3.65 9.54 11.55
CA MET A 1 -4.23 8.65 12.59
C MET A 1 -3.72 9.07 13.97
N LYS A 2 -4.60 9.47 14.90
CA LYS A 2 -4.18 10.04 16.20
C LYS A 2 -3.84 9.02 17.30
N ASN A 3 -3.85 7.71 17.03
CA ASN A 3 -3.31 6.71 17.97
C ASN A 3 -2.93 5.42 17.23
N THR A 4 -1.72 5.34 16.65
CA THR A 4 -1.26 4.12 15.97
C THR A 4 -0.82 3.04 16.96
N GLY A 5 -0.60 3.36 18.24
CA GLY A 5 -0.05 2.41 19.22
C GLY A 5 -0.97 1.25 19.58
N LEU A 6 -2.29 1.46 19.60
CA LEU A 6 -3.26 0.37 19.81
C LEU A 6 -3.36 -0.51 18.55
N TYR A 7 -3.41 0.12 17.38
CA TYR A 7 -3.49 -0.57 16.10
C TYR A 7 -2.27 -1.46 15.88
N GLU A 8 -1.07 -0.91 16.08
CA GLU A 8 0.18 -1.63 15.96
C GLU A 8 0.22 -2.83 16.91
N ARG A 9 -0.23 -2.66 18.16
CA ARG A 9 -0.24 -3.73 19.16
C ARG A 9 -1.19 -4.87 18.82
N LEU A 10 -2.38 -4.55 18.29
CA LEU A 10 -3.42 -5.55 18.03
C LEU A 10 -3.32 -6.19 16.64
N MET A 11 -2.90 -5.43 15.63
CA MET A 11 -2.99 -5.81 14.22
C MET A 11 -1.64 -6.06 13.56
N MET A 12 -0.54 -5.63 14.18
CA MET A 12 0.83 -5.83 13.70
C MET A 12 1.66 -6.55 14.74
N ASP A 13 1.19 -7.73 15.14
CA ASP A 13 1.98 -8.62 15.99
C ASP A 13 3.32 -8.92 15.30
N LYS A 14 4.41 -8.61 16.00
CA LYS A 14 5.79 -8.80 15.52
C LYS A 14 6.24 -10.26 15.59
N ASN A 15 5.39 -11.16 16.08
CA ASN A 15 5.68 -12.57 16.07
C ASN A 15 6.00 -13.06 14.65
N VAL A 16 7.01 -13.92 14.57
CA VAL A 16 7.44 -14.55 13.33
C VAL A 16 6.27 -15.36 12.77
N VAL A 17 5.97 -15.18 11.48
CA VAL A 17 4.97 -15.99 10.80
C VAL A 17 5.43 -17.44 10.85
N GLN A 18 4.59 -18.31 11.40
CA GLN A 18 4.97 -19.71 11.64
C GLN A 18 5.07 -20.46 10.31
N PRO A 19 5.99 -21.43 10.17
CA PRO A 19 6.08 -22.24 8.97
C PRO A 19 4.73 -22.88 8.59
N GLY A 20 4.34 -22.77 7.32
CA GLY A 20 3.06 -23.30 6.83
C GLY A 20 1.84 -22.43 7.15
N THR A 21 2.02 -21.19 7.60
CA THR A 21 0.94 -20.24 7.89
C THR A 21 1.07 -18.96 7.08
N VAL A 22 -0.03 -18.19 7.01
CA VAL A 22 -0.05 -16.85 6.43
C VAL A 22 -0.58 -15.87 7.47
N ARG A 23 -0.06 -14.64 7.45
CA ARG A 23 -0.57 -13.51 8.23
C ARG A 23 -1.22 -12.53 7.28
N MET A 24 -2.38 -12.03 7.68
CA MET A 24 -3.04 -10.89 7.03
C MET A 24 -3.06 -9.71 7.99
N THR A 25 -2.57 -8.57 7.52
CA THR A 25 -2.61 -7.30 8.24
C THR A 25 -3.51 -6.35 7.47
N TRP A 26 -4.67 -6.03 8.04
CA TRP A 26 -5.46 -4.90 7.57
C TRP A 26 -4.66 -3.62 7.81
N LEU A 27 -4.76 -2.62 6.93
CA LEU A 27 -4.18 -1.26 7.06
C LEU A 27 -5.27 -0.19 7.23
N GLY A 28 -6.53 -0.60 7.24
CA GLY A 28 -7.72 0.25 7.17
C GLY A 28 -8.19 0.48 5.73
N THR A 29 -9.44 0.94 5.58
CA THR A 29 -10.12 1.04 4.28
C THR A 29 -10.01 -0.30 3.55
N SER A 30 -9.43 -0.34 2.35
CA SER A 30 -9.23 -1.53 1.53
C SER A 30 -7.84 -2.15 1.66
N GLY A 31 -6.90 -1.48 2.34
CA GLY A 31 -5.50 -1.89 2.40
C GLY A 31 -5.30 -3.19 3.18
N ILE A 32 -4.73 -4.21 2.54
CA ILE A 32 -4.41 -5.51 3.17
C ILE A 32 -3.01 -5.93 2.75
N PHE A 33 -2.19 -6.33 3.72
CA PHE A 33 -0.92 -7.02 3.47
C PHE A 33 -1.05 -8.51 3.83
N VAL A 34 -0.76 -9.39 2.89
CA VAL A 34 -0.77 -10.84 3.08
C VAL A 34 0.65 -11.36 2.93
N THR A 35 1.15 -12.13 3.91
CA THR A 35 2.53 -12.61 3.89
C THR A 35 2.71 -13.95 4.62
N ASP A 36 3.63 -14.78 4.13
CA ASP A 36 4.15 -15.97 4.81
C ASP A 36 5.39 -15.69 5.68
N GLY A 37 5.79 -14.42 5.80
CA GLY A 37 6.98 -13.96 6.51
C GLY A 37 8.25 -13.83 5.65
N LYS A 38 8.23 -14.31 4.40
CA LYS A 38 9.32 -14.19 3.43
C LYS A 38 8.89 -13.48 2.15
N THR A 39 7.65 -13.73 1.73
CA THR A 39 7.02 -13.15 0.57
C THR A 39 5.69 -12.53 0.94
N GLY A 40 5.24 -11.56 0.15
CA GLY A 40 4.04 -10.80 0.49
C GLY A 40 3.46 -9.99 -0.65
N ILE A 41 2.14 -9.84 -0.58
CA ILE A 41 1.33 -9.08 -1.52
C ILE A 41 0.63 -7.98 -0.74
N LEU A 42 0.80 -6.75 -1.20
CA LEU A 42 0.15 -5.57 -0.64
C LEU A 42 -0.98 -5.13 -1.57
N ILE A 43 -2.22 -5.19 -1.10
CA ILE A 43 -3.43 -4.93 -1.88
C ILE A 43 -4.03 -3.61 -1.42
N ASP A 44 -4.36 -2.74 -2.39
CA ASP A 44 -5.03 -1.45 -2.18
C ASP A 44 -4.44 -0.60 -1.05
N PRO A 45 -3.11 -0.44 -0.94
CA PRO A 45 -2.55 0.30 0.16
C PRO A 45 -2.94 1.78 0.04
N TYR A 46 -3.55 2.28 1.11
CA TYR A 46 -3.89 3.68 1.28
C TYR A 46 -3.75 3.98 2.76
N VAL A 47 -2.82 4.84 3.15
CA VAL A 47 -2.54 5.27 4.53
C VAL A 47 -2.61 6.79 4.68
N SER A 48 -2.53 7.54 3.57
CA SER A 48 -2.61 9.00 3.52
C SER A 48 -3.95 9.55 4.00
N ARG A 49 -5.06 8.84 3.74
CA ARG A 49 -6.42 9.16 4.23
C ARG A 49 -6.79 10.64 4.03
N PHE A 50 -7.00 11.03 2.77
CA PHE A 50 -7.46 12.37 2.42
C PHE A 50 -8.73 12.76 3.17
N GLY A 51 -8.73 13.94 3.77
CA GLY A 51 -9.87 14.45 4.53
C GLY A 51 -11.05 14.83 3.62
N LEU A 52 -12.28 14.66 4.14
CA LEU A 52 -13.52 14.91 3.40
C LEU A 52 -13.57 16.30 2.73
N PHE A 53 -13.11 17.35 3.41
CA PHE A 53 -13.09 18.70 2.84
C PHE A 53 -12.16 18.82 1.63
N LYS A 54 -11.00 18.14 1.61
CA LYS A 54 -10.12 18.14 0.43
C LYS A 54 -10.81 17.49 -0.77
N ILE A 55 -11.52 16.39 -0.52
CA ILE A 55 -12.29 15.67 -1.54
C ILE A 55 -13.42 16.56 -2.07
N LEU A 56 -14.23 17.14 -1.17
CA LEU A 56 -15.39 17.96 -1.54
C LEU A 56 -15.00 19.24 -2.30
N LEU A 57 -13.85 19.83 -1.96
CA LEU A 57 -13.33 21.03 -2.62
C LEU A 57 -12.52 20.72 -3.89
N GLY A 58 -12.42 19.45 -4.31
CA GLY A 58 -11.63 19.05 -5.48
C GLY A 58 -10.15 19.41 -5.38
N SER A 59 -9.61 19.48 -4.15
CA SER A 59 -8.22 19.84 -3.92
C SER A 59 -7.28 18.73 -4.42
N PRO A 60 -6.02 19.06 -4.80
CA PRO A 60 -5.02 18.05 -5.11
C PRO A 60 -4.87 17.03 -3.96
N LEU A 61 -4.99 15.76 -4.33
CA LEU A 61 -4.91 14.63 -3.41
C LEU A 61 -3.47 14.10 -3.36
N ALA A 62 -2.59 14.85 -2.69
CA ALA A 62 -1.18 14.49 -2.57
C ALA A 62 -0.95 13.41 -1.50
N PRO A 63 -0.38 12.24 -1.85
CA PRO A 63 -0.04 11.19 -0.89
C PRO A 63 1.00 11.64 0.16
N ASP A 64 0.84 11.15 1.38
CA ASP A 64 1.74 11.39 2.51
C ASP A 64 2.95 10.45 2.41
N ARG A 65 3.96 10.84 1.61
CA ARG A 65 5.16 10.05 1.31
C ARG A 65 5.92 9.62 2.58
N PRO A 66 6.15 10.50 3.59
CA PRO A 66 6.76 10.08 4.86
C PRO A 66 5.96 8.99 5.59
N LEU A 67 4.62 9.08 5.60
CA LEU A 67 3.78 8.07 6.23
C LEU A 67 3.83 6.74 5.46
N ILE A 68 3.81 6.79 4.12
CA ILE A 68 3.95 5.61 3.25
C ILE A 68 5.26 4.90 3.56
N GLN A 69 6.39 5.60 3.52
CA GLN A 69 7.70 5.03 3.83
C GLN A 69 7.73 4.36 5.22
N LYS A 70 7.17 5.02 6.23
CA LYS A 70 7.07 4.46 7.59
C LYS A 70 6.25 3.16 7.62
N TRP A 71 5.18 3.07 6.84
CA TRP A 71 4.37 1.85 6.75
C TRP A 71 5.06 0.75 5.96
N THR A 72 5.72 1.07 4.85
CA THR A 72 6.52 0.12 4.08
C THR A 72 7.59 -0.55 4.95
N GLU A 73 8.34 0.23 5.72
CA GLU A 73 9.35 -0.31 6.65
C GLU A 73 8.73 -1.19 7.75
N LYS A 74 7.57 -0.79 8.29
CA LYS A 74 6.85 -1.59 9.30
C LYS A 74 6.35 -2.94 8.78
N LEU A 75 5.94 -3.01 7.52
CA LEU A 75 5.49 -4.24 6.88
C LEU A 75 6.66 -5.16 6.52
N GLY A 76 7.90 -4.65 6.58
CA GLY A 76 9.09 -5.31 6.08
C GLY A 76 9.17 -5.15 4.57
N LYS A 77 9.74 -4.03 4.11
CA LYS A 77 9.74 -3.64 2.70
C LYS A 77 10.25 -4.74 1.77
N ASP A 78 11.28 -5.48 2.20
CA ASP A 78 11.92 -6.53 1.40
C ASP A 78 11.01 -7.76 1.20
N ASN A 79 9.94 -7.87 2.01
CA ASN A 79 8.93 -8.93 1.92
C ASN A 79 7.73 -8.52 1.05
N ILE A 80 7.65 -7.28 0.56
CA ILE A 80 6.57 -6.85 -0.35
C ILE A 80 7.04 -7.14 -1.78
N ASN A 81 6.54 -8.23 -2.38
CA ASN A 81 6.93 -8.65 -3.72
C ASN A 81 5.99 -8.14 -4.82
N ALA A 82 4.81 -7.64 -4.45
CA ALA A 82 3.87 -7.04 -5.38
C ALA A 82 2.96 -6.05 -4.66
N VAL A 83 2.63 -4.96 -5.34
CA VAL A 83 1.56 -4.04 -4.94
C VAL A 83 0.43 -4.15 -5.96
N MET A 84 -0.73 -4.61 -5.53
CA MET A 84 -1.90 -4.84 -6.38
C MET A 84 -2.99 -3.82 -6.07
N VAL A 85 -3.67 -3.34 -7.11
CA VAL A 85 -4.80 -2.41 -6.98
C VAL A 85 -6.04 -3.01 -7.63
N SER A 86 -7.11 -3.17 -6.85
CA SER A 86 -8.37 -3.77 -7.28
C SER A 86 -9.11 -2.90 -8.31
N HIS A 87 -9.17 -1.58 -8.08
CA HIS A 87 -9.69 -0.59 -9.02
C HIS A 87 -9.13 0.81 -8.72
N SER A 88 -9.15 1.70 -9.70
CA SER A 88 -8.38 2.96 -9.64
C SER A 88 -9.09 4.13 -8.94
N HIS A 89 -9.95 3.86 -7.96
CA HIS A 89 -10.48 4.93 -7.11
C HIS A 89 -9.39 5.41 -6.14
N PHE A 90 -9.43 6.69 -5.72
CA PHE A 90 -8.31 7.32 -5.03
C PHE A 90 -7.91 6.62 -3.72
N ASP A 91 -8.87 6.03 -3.01
CA ASP A 91 -8.65 5.34 -1.75
C ASP A 91 -8.13 3.90 -1.89
N HIS A 92 -7.89 3.46 -3.13
CA HIS A 92 -7.21 2.21 -3.47
C HIS A 92 -5.86 2.46 -4.15
N VAL A 93 -5.79 3.45 -5.05
CA VAL A 93 -4.64 3.65 -5.93
C VAL A 93 -3.67 4.74 -5.47
N ALA A 94 -4.11 5.75 -4.71
CA ALA A 94 -3.32 6.98 -4.56
C ALA A 94 -1.94 6.75 -3.91
N ASP A 95 -1.85 5.83 -2.95
CA ASP A 95 -0.57 5.52 -2.29
C ASP A 95 0.15 4.32 -2.95
N ALA A 96 -0.53 3.53 -3.78
CA ALA A 96 -0.02 2.27 -4.30
C ALA A 96 1.28 2.38 -5.11
N PRO A 97 1.43 3.34 -6.06
CA PRO A 97 2.70 3.51 -6.78
C PRO A 97 3.88 3.81 -5.85
N TYR A 98 3.60 4.49 -4.76
CA TYR A 98 4.60 4.92 -3.80
C TYR A 98 5.02 3.77 -2.90
N PHE A 99 4.07 2.92 -2.44
CA PHE A 99 4.43 1.65 -1.81
C PHE A 99 5.26 0.76 -2.74
N ALA A 100 4.89 0.68 -4.02
CA ALA A 100 5.63 -0.08 -5.02
C ALA A 100 7.08 0.44 -5.17
N SER A 101 7.23 1.78 -5.24
CA SER A 101 8.55 2.42 -5.28
C SER A 101 9.39 2.17 -4.02
N GLU A 102 8.81 2.28 -2.82
CA GLU A 102 9.56 2.08 -1.57
C GLU A 102 10.00 0.62 -1.38
N ALA A 103 9.23 -0.33 -1.89
CA ALA A 103 9.50 -1.77 -1.79
C ALA A 103 10.29 -2.34 -2.98
N ASP A 104 10.61 -1.52 -3.99
CA ASP A 104 11.11 -1.97 -5.29
C ASP A 104 10.23 -3.10 -5.91
N ALA A 105 8.92 -3.03 -5.70
CA ALA A 105 7.95 -4.03 -6.13
C ALA A 105 7.23 -3.59 -7.41
N PRO A 106 6.73 -4.52 -8.25
CA PRO A 106 5.82 -4.19 -9.33
C PRO A 106 4.48 -3.65 -8.80
N LEU A 107 3.94 -2.67 -9.50
CA LEU A 107 2.56 -2.21 -9.39
C LEU A 107 1.69 -2.95 -10.42
N ILE A 108 0.64 -3.61 -9.94
CA ILE A 108 -0.22 -4.48 -10.74
C ILE A 108 -1.67 -4.01 -10.66
N GLY A 109 -2.35 -3.91 -11.79
CA GLY A 109 -3.77 -3.57 -11.86
C GLY A 109 -4.21 -3.19 -13.27
N THR A 110 -5.38 -2.58 -13.41
CA THR A 110 -5.89 -2.14 -14.73
C THR A 110 -5.01 -1.05 -15.38
N GLU A 111 -5.19 -0.79 -16.67
CA GLU A 111 -4.52 0.32 -17.37
C GLU A 111 -4.67 1.69 -16.67
N SER A 112 -5.83 1.94 -16.05
CA SER A 112 -6.04 3.15 -15.25
C SER A 112 -5.10 3.22 -14.05
N THR A 113 -4.88 2.10 -13.35
CA THR A 113 -3.91 2.00 -12.26
C THR A 113 -2.49 2.24 -12.79
N ILE A 114 -2.16 1.66 -13.93
CA ILE A 114 -0.84 1.81 -14.55
C ILE A 114 -0.57 3.26 -14.92
N ASN A 115 -1.55 3.99 -15.44
CA ASN A 115 -1.42 5.42 -15.72
C ASN A 115 -1.16 6.26 -14.45
N VAL A 116 -1.76 5.89 -13.31
CA VAL A 116 -1.42 6.51 -12.01
C VAL A 116 0.03 6.19 -11.63
N GLY A 117 0.48 4.94 -11.85
CA GLY A 117 1.87 4.52 -11.67
C GLY A 117 2.88 5.33 -12.50
N ARG A 118 2.58 5.53 -13.79
CA ARG A 118 3.37 6.40 -14.70
C ARG A 118 3.43 7.83 -14.18
N GLY A 119 2.28 8.39 -13.78
CA GLY A 119 2.20 9.73 -13.21
C GLY A 119 2.99 9.90 -11.91
N ALA A 120 3.19 8.81 -11.16
CA ALA A 120 4.01 8.77 -9.95
C ALA A 120 5.51 8.52 -10.23
N GLY A 121 5.91 8.30 -11.50
CA GLY A 121 7.30 8.13 -11.90
C GLY A 121 7.84 6.69 -11.83
N LEU A 122 6.98 5.68 -11.74
CA LEU A 122 7.43 4.29 -11.85
C LEU A 122 7.93 3.98 -13.27
N THR A 123 8.96 3.16 -13.38
CA THR A 123 9.48 2.68 -14.67
C THR A 123 8.53 1.65 -15.27
N GLU A 124 8.41 1.60 -16.60
CA GLU A 124 7.52 0.64 -17.29
C GLU A 124 7.80 -0.83 -16.93
N SER A 125 9.05 -1.18 -16.60
CA SER A 125 9.41 -2.53 -16.13
C SER A 125 8.78 -2.93 -14.79
N LYS A 126 8.27 -1.96 -14.00
CA LYS A 126 7.58 -2.18 -12.73
C LYS A 126 6.06 -2.06 -12.87
N LEU A 127 5.54 -1.87 -14.08
CA LEU A 127 4.12 -1.66 -14.36
C LEU A 127 3.54 -2.89 -15.07
N ILE A 128 2.55 -3.54 -14.45
CA ILE A 128 1.95 -4.79 -14.98
C ILE A 128 0.44 -4.61 -15.10
N ALA A 129 -0.05 -4.47 -16.32
CA ALA A 129 -1.48 -4.40 -16.61
C ALA A 129 -2.13 -5.80 -16.55
N VAL A 130 -3.28 -5.92 -15.89
CA VAL A 130 -4.10 -7.15 -15.80
C VAL A 130 -5.59 -6.87 -15.93
#